data_AF-A0A2V9KVD9-F1
#
_entry.id   AF-A0A2V9KVD9-F1
#
_cell.length_a   1.000
_cell.length_b   1.000
_cell.length_c   1.000
_cell.angle_alpha   90.00
_cell.angle_beta   90.00
_cell.angle_gamma   90.00
#
_symmetry.space_group_name_H-M   'P 1'
#
loop_
_entity.id
_entity.type
_entity.pdbx_description
1 polymer ?
#
loop_
_entity_poly.entity_id
_entity_poly.type
_entity_poly.pdbx_seq_one_letter_code
_entity_poly.pdbx_strand_id
1 'polypeptide(L)'
;MVTRSGGRLKEVYVTAEGERLREKLGPISDPQVAAAVARYANQLEEGQRVEVNLEAARWIRTVGHRLARGFVVTIDYGDLAERLYTLDRLRGTLLAYRGHMASEDFFDAPGEQDLTAHVNFRALIDAGREAGLGFTAFTTQERLLMALGEPSEFADLYDEGQTEAEKLAARLKL
;
A
#
# COMPACT_ATOMS: atom_id res chain seq x y z
N MET A 1 -4.98 -4.11 -11.65
CA MET A 1 -3.67 -3.64 -12.15
C MET A 1 -3.85 -3.07 -13.54
N VAL A 2 -3.09 -2.05 -13.92
CA VAL A 2 -3.14 -1.42 -15.25
C VAL A 2 -1.77 -1.48 -15.90
N THR A 3 -1.73 -1.68 -17.22
CA THR A 3 -0.52 -1.62 -18.02
C THR A 3 -0.74 -0.78 -19.28
N ARG A 4 0.33 -0.18 -19.83
CA ARG A 4 0.28 0.37 -21.18
C ARG A 4 0.66 -0.73 -22.17
N SER A 5 -0.23 -1.03 -23.12
CA SER A 5 -0.01 -2.01 -24.17
C SER A 5 -0.59 -1.54 -25.50
N GLY A 6 0.23 -1.51 -26.55
CA GLY A 6 -0.12 -0.96 -27.86
C GLY A 6 -0.45 0.53 -27.80
N GLY A 7 0.27 1.28 -26.97
CA GLY A 7 0.04 2.73 -26.78
C GLY A 7 -1.24 3.08 -26.01
N ARG A 8 -1.97 2.11 -25.48
CA ARG A 8 -3.23 2.31 -24.72
C ARG A 8 -3.13 1.72 -23.33
N LEU A 9 -3.81 2.33 -22.37
CA LEU A 9 -4.01 1.73 -21.06
C LEU A 9 -4.95 0.52 -21.18
N LYS A 10 -4.56 -0.58 -20.55
CA LYS A 10 -5.34 -1.82 -20.45
C LYS A 10 -5.34 -2.31 -19.01
N GLU A 11 -6.47 -2.83 -18.59
CA GLU A 11 -6.59 -3.48 -17.29
C GLU A 11 -6.18 -4.95 -17.43
N VAL A 12 -5.50 -5.46 -16.40
CA VAL A 12 -5.10 -6.86 -16.30
C VAL A 12 -6.21 -7.63 -15.58
N TYR A 13 -6.90 -8.48 -16.32
CA TYR A 13 -7.95 -9.37 -15.82
C TYR A 13 -7.39 -10.77 -15.55
N VAL A 14 -8.14 -11.57 -14.79
CA VAL A 14 -7.90 -12.99 -14.63
C VAL A 14 -8.91 -13.77 -15.47
N THR A 15 -8.44 -14.77 -16.22
CA THR A 15 -9.26 -15.70 -17.01
C THR A 15 -8.90 -17.14 -16.65
N ALA A 16 -9.85 -18.06 -16.81
CA ALA A 16 -9.59 -19.49 -16.72
C ALA A 16 -9.33 -20.07 -18.13
N GLU A 17 -8.28 -20.86 -18.26
CA GLU A 17 -7.97 -21.69 -19.42
C GLU A 17 -7.87 -23.15 -18.96
N GLY A 18 -8.99 -23.88 -19.06
CA GLY A 18 -9.12 -25.17 -18.40
C GLY A 18 -9.07 -25.00 -16.87
N GLU A 19 -8.16 -25.70 -16.22
CA GLU A 19 -7.95 -25.62 -14.75
C GLU A 19 -6.93 -24.56 -14.33
N ARG A 20 -6.34 -23.82 -15.28
CA ARG A 20 -5.30 -22.82 -14.99
C ARG A 20 -5.88 -21.41 -15.05
N LEU A 21 -5.52 -20.57 -14.09
CA LEU A 21 -5.76 -19.14 -14.15
C LEU A 21 -4.63 -18.44 -14.92
N ARG A 22 -4.98 -17.42 -15.69
CA ARG A 22 -4.04 -16.60 -16.45
C ARG A 22 -4.46 -15.14 -16.47
N GLU A 23 -3.49 -14.27 -16.71
CA GLU A 23 -3.78 -12.88 -17.03
C GLU A 23 -4.33 -12.73 -18.46
N LYS A 24 -5.27 -11.80 -18.63
CA LYS A 24 -5.76 -11.35 -19.92
C LYS A 24 -5.91 -9.83 -19.91
N LEU A 25 -5.35 -9.16 -20.91
CA LEU A 25 -5.53 -7.72 -21.05
C LEU A 25 -6.91 -7.39 -21.62
N GLY A 26 -7.57 -6.41 -21.03
CA GLY A 26 -8.87 -5.92 -21.46
C GLY A 26 -9.01 -4.41 -21.36
N PRO A 27 -10.18 -3.86 -21.72
CA PRO A 27 -10.48 -2.44 -21.54
C PRO A 27 -10.47 -2.09 -20.05
N ILE A 28 -10.29 -0.81 -19.70
CA ILE A 28 -10.50 -0.35 -18.32
C ILE A 28 -11.99 -0.56 -17.96
N SER A 29 -12.27 -1.27 -16.86
CA SER A 29 -13.64 -1.58 -16.41
C SER A 29 -14.34 -0.43 -15.69
N ASP A 30 -13.58 0.34 -14.90
CA ASP A 30 -14.09 1.45 -14.08
C ASP A 30 -13.38 2.77 -14.44
N PRO A 31 -14.10 3.84 -14.80
CA PRO A 31 -13.51 5.16 -15.05
C PRO A 31 -12.62 5.69 -13.91
N GLN A 32 -12.88 5.31 -12.67
CA GLN A 32 -12.06 5.67 -11.51
C GLN A 32 -10.65 5.06 -11.59
N VAL A 33 -10.50 3.88 -12.20
CA VAL A 33 -9.18 3.26 -12.42
C VAL A 33 -8.37 4.11 -13.41
N ALA A 34 -8.98 4.52 -14.53
CA ALA A 34 -8.33 5.41 -15.48
C ALA A 34 -7.99 6.78 -14.86
N ALA A 35 -8.89 7.35 -14.06
CA ALA A 35 -8.66 8.61 -13.36
C ALA A 35 -7.50 8.50 -12.36
N ALA A 36 -7.39 7.39 -11.62
CA ALA A 36 -6.29 7.15 -10.70
C ALA A 36 -4.94 7.05 -11.44
N VAL A 37 -4.89 6.32 -12.56
CA VAL A 37 -3.67 6.26 -13.40
C VAL A 37 -3.32 7.64 -13.95
N ALA A 38 -4.28 8.39 -14.47
CA ALA A 38 -4.06 9.73 -14.98
C ALA A 38 -3.59 10.72 -13.89
N ARG A 39 -3.95 10.49 -12.61
CA ARG A 39 -3.55 11.36 -11.50
C ARG A 39 -2.19 10.99 -10.92
N TYR A 40 -1.89 9.71 -10.77
CA TYR A 40 -0.73 9.25 -10.02
C TYR A 40 0.36 8.59 -10.88
N ALA A 41 -0.01 7.99 -12.01
CA ALA A 41 0.89 7.25 -12.91
C ALA A 41 0.75 7.74 -14.37
N ASN A 42 0.71 9.06 -14.56
CA ASN A 42 0.41 9.67 -15.86
C ASN A 42 1.51 9.49 -16.93
N GLN A 43 2.72 9.11 -16.49
CA GLN A 43 3.87 8.79 -17.34
C GLN A 43 4.10 7.28 -17.49
N LEU A 44 3.04 6.46 -17.37
CA LEU A 44 3.14 5.01 -17.53
C LEU A 44 3.67 4.66 -18.93
N GLU A 45 4.82 4.00 -19.02
CA GLU A 45 5.46 3.61 -20.29
C GLU A 45 4.96 2.26 -20.82
N GLU A 46 5.20 1.98 -22.10
CA GLU A 46 4.80 0.72 -22.75
C GLU A 46 5.38 -0.50 -21.99
N GLY A 47 4.52 -1.45 -21.66
CA GLY A 47 4.86 -2.63 -20.86
C GLY A 47 4.95 -2.40 -19.35
N GLN A 48 4.99 -1.14 -18.87
CA GLN A 48 4.97 -0.82 -17.45
C GLN A 48 3.63 -1.20 -16.84
N ARG A 49 3.66 -1.74 -15.62
CA ARG A 49 2.51 -2.17 -14.82
C ARG A 49 2.44 -1.36 -13.53
N VAL A 50 1.22 -1.01 -13.14
CA VAL A 50 0.95 -0.34 -11.86
C VAL A 50 -0.31 -0.89 -11.19
N GLU A 51 -0.28 -0.97 -9.87
CA GLU A 51 -1.44 -1.27 -9.05
C GLU A 51 -2.27 -0.01 -8.78
N VAL A 52 -3.59 -0.16 -8.85
CA VAL A 52 -4.56 0.88 -8.53
C VAL A 52 -5.43 0.35 -7.40
N ASN A 53 -5.35 0.97 -6.23
CA ASN A 53 -6.13 0.58 -5.06
C ASN A 53 -7.18 1.65 -4.72
N LEU A 54 -8.39 1.48 -5.27
CA LEU A 54 -9.52 2.38 -5.00
C LEU A 54 -10.11 2.15 -3.60
N GLU A 55 -9.97 0.95 -3.04
CA GLU A 55 -10.50 0.61 -1.72
C GLU A 55 -9.72 1.28 -0.60
N ALA A 56 -8.40 1.41 -0.69
CA ALA A 56 -7.61 2.15 0.29
C ALA A 56 -8.05 3.63 0.38
N ALA A 57 -8.34 4.25 -0.77
CA ALA A 57 -8.90 5.60 -0.82
C ALA A 57 -10.32 5.67 -0.22
N ARG A 58 -11.17 4.67 -0.47
CA ARG A 58 -12.51 4.57 0.15
C ARG A 58 -12.42 4.38 1.67
N TRP A 59 -11.50 3.54 2.12
CA TRP A 59 -11.26 3.25 3.52
C TRP A 59 -10.84 4.51 4.28
N ILE A 60 -9.82 5.24 3.81
CA ILE A 60 -9.35 6.44 4.51
C ILE A 60 -10.41 7.55 4.53
N ARG A 61 -11.23 7.68 3.47
CA ARG A 61 -12.39 8.59 3.47
C ARG A 61 -13.42 8.19 4.52
N THR A 62 -13.68 6.89 4.67
CA THR A 62 -14.59 6.37 5.70
C THR A 62 -14.08 6.68 7.10
N VAL A 63 -12.77 6.51 7.34
CA VAL A 63 -12.13 6.89 8.62
C VAL A 63 -12.26 8.40 8.84
N GLY A 64 -11.93 9.22 7.84
CA GLY A 64 -12.01 10.68 7.92
C GLY A 64 -13.39 11.19 8.31
N HIS A 65 -14.45 10.67 7.69
CA HIS A 65 -15.82 11.07 8.01
C HIS A 65 -16.30 10.62 9.39
N ARG A 66 -15.66 9.61 10.00
CA ARG A 66 -16.02 9.08 11.32
C ARG A 66 -15.20 9.69 12.45
N LEU A 67 -13.99 10.16 12.17
CA LEU A 67 -13.08 10.67 13.17
C LEU A 67 -13.46 12.10 13.59
N ALA A 68 -14.05 12.24 14.78
CA ALA A 68 -14.40 13.56 15.32
C ALA A 68 -13.17 14.35 15.82
N ARG A 69 -12.21 13.66 16.45
CA ARG A 69 -10.97 14.25 16.97
C ARG A 69 -9.93 13.15 17.14
N GLY A 70 -8.69 13.42 16.75
CA GLY A 70 -7.56 12.50 16.93
C GLY A 70 -6.65 12.49 15.70
N PHE A 71 -5.94 11.37 15.53
CA PHE A 71 -5.05 11.14 14.41
C PHE A 71 -5.36 9.79 13.76
N VAL A 72 -5.04 9.69 12.47
CA VAL A 72 -4.95 8.41 11.76
C VAL A 72 -3.48 8.17 11.48
N VAL A 73 -2.96 7.04 11.95
CA VAL A 73 -1.60 6.60 11.66
C VAL A 73 -1.70 5.38 10.77
N THR A 74 -1.08 5.45 9.60
CA THR A 74 -1.03 4.35 8.63
C THR A 74 0.41 3.89 8.49
N ILE A 75 0.65 2.59 8.72
CA ILE A 75 1.97 1.97 8.63
C ILE A 75 1.83 0.81 7.67
N ASP A 76 2.55 0.85 6.56
CA ASP A 76 2.52 -0.19 5.54
C ASP A 76 3.75 -0.08 4.62
N TYR A 77 4.00 -1.11 3.81
CA TYR A 77 4.99 -1.08 2.75
C TYR A 77 4.48 -0.27 1.57
N GLY A 78 5.16 0.82 1.24
CA GLY A 78 4.74 1.70 0.17
C GLY A 78 5.58 2.96 0.06
N ASP A 79 5.20 3.83 -0.87
CA ASP A 79 5.83 5.14 -1.05
C ASP A 79 4.83 6.13 -1.69
N LEU A 80 5.26 7.35 -1.95
CA LEU A 80 4.53 8.30 -2.76
C LEU A 80 4.51 7.86 -4.24
N ALA A 81 3.48 8.29 -4.98
CA ALA A 81 3.25 7.88 -6.36
C ALA A 81 4.49 8.10 -7.25
N GLU A 82 5.15 9.25 -7.11
CA GLU A 82 6.37 9.62 -7.83
C GLU A 82 7.58 8.70 -7.58
N ARG A 83 7.55 7.90 -6.52
CA ARG A 83 8.59 6.93 -6.14
C ARG A 83 8.16 5.48 -6.36
N LEU A 84 6.86 5.22 -6.45
CA LEU A 84 6.30 3.91 -6.76
C LEU A 84 6.23 3.63 -8.26
N TYR A 85 5.90 4.64 -9.06
CA TYR A 85 5.56 4.45 -10.48
C TYR A 85 6.70 4.90 -11.39
N THR A 86 7.85 4.28 -11.18
CA THR A 86 9.12 4.59 -11.84
C THR A 86 9.53 3.47 -12.80
N LEU A 87 10.48 3.74 -13.70
CA LEU A 87 10.92 2.78 -14.72
C LEU A 87 11.77 1.63 -14.17
N ASP A 88 12.29 1.72 -12.95
CA ASP A 88 12.88 0.56 -12.24
C ASP A 88 11.82 -0.42 -11.73
N ARG A 89 10.54 -0.02 -11.71
CA ARG A 89 9.40 -0.84 -11.27
C ARG A 89 8.47 -1.19 -12.42
N LEU A 90 9.01 -1.70 -13.53
CA LEU A 90 8.23 -2.06 -14.72
C LEU A 90 7.12 -3.07 -14.44
N ARG A 91 7.32 -3.96 -13.46
CA ARG A 91 6.35 -5.00 -13.09
C ARG A 91 5.37 -4.59 -12.00
N GLY A 92 5.49 -3.37 -11.49
CA GLY A 92 4.72 -2.93 -10.32
C GLY A 92 5.30 -3.47 -9.02
N THR A 93 4.42 -3.73 -8.05
CA THR A 93 4.76 -4.14 -6.68
C THR A 93 3.94 -5.32 -6.17
N LEU A 94 3.05 -5.88 -7.00
CA LEU A 94 2.31 -7.09 -6.65
C LEU A 94 3.27 -8.26 -6.40
N LEU A 95 3.17 -8.86 -5.21
CA LEU A 95 3.93 -10.02 -4.80
C LEU A 95 3.02 -11.06 -4.17
N ALA A 96 3.39 -12.32 -4.34
CA ALA A 96 2.80 -13.44 -3.64
C ALA A 96 3.76 -13.96 -2.56
N TYR A 97 3.23 -14.34 -1.40
CA TYR A 97 3.99 -14.97 -0.32
C TYR A 97 3.37 -16.31 0.07
N ARG A 98 4.19 -17.36 0.12
CA ARG A 98 3.81 -18.68 0.65
C ARG A 98 5.00 -19.34 1.33
N GLY A 99 4.84 -19.78 2.57
CA GLY A 99 5.90 -20.45 3.32
C GLY A 99 7.18 -19.61 3.49
N HIS A 100 7.03 -18.30 3.72
CA HIS A 100 8.14 -17.32 3.81
C HIS A 100 8.95 -17.12 2.52
N MET A 101 8.43 -17.56 1.37
CA MET A 101 9.03 -17.31 0.06
C MET A 101 8.17 -16.32 -0.73
N ALA A 102 8.82 -15.32 -1.31
CA ALA A 102 8.20 -14.39 -2.25
C ALA A 102 8.21 -14.99 -3.66
N SER A 103 7.15 -14.76 -4.43
CA SER A 103 7.06 -15.11 -5.85
C SER A 103 6.22 -14.09 -6.63
N GLU A 104 6.36 -14.13 -7.96
CA GLU A 104 5.50 -13.42 -8.91
C GLU A 104 4.49 -14.37 -9.58
N ASP A 105 4.36 -15.61 -9.09
CA ASP A 105 3.35 -16.56 -9.56
C ASP A 105 2.08 -16.39 -8.74
N PHE A 106 1.24 -15.45 -9.18
CA PHE A 106 0.02 -15.03 -8.46
C PHE A 106 -1.09 -16.09 -8.47
N PHE A 107 -0.94 -17.16 -9.26
CA PHE A 107 -2.00 -18.14 -9.50
C PHE A 107 -1.62 -19.57 -9.08
N ASP A 108 -0.45 -19.76 -8.48
CA ASP A 108 0.09 -21.08 -8.13
C ASP A 108 -0.77 -21.82 -7.10
N ALA A 109 -1.24 -21.12 -6.06
CA ALA A 109 -2.10 -21.71 -5.03
C ALA A 109 -3.16 -20.74 -4.47
N PRO A 110 -4.25 -20.51 -5.22
CA PRO A 110 -5.33 -19.63 -4.79
C PRO A 110 -5.90 -20.04 -3.43
N GLY A 111 -5.92 -19.10 -2.47
CA GLY A 111 -6.38 -19.34 -1.10
C GLY A 111 -5.29 -19.83 -0.13
N GLU A 112 -4.11 -20.21 -0.63
CA GLU A 112 -2.98 -20.68 0.19
C GLU A 112 -1.75 -19.75 0.12
N GLN A 113 -1.80 -18.72 -0.71
CA GLN A 113 -0.78 -17.67 -0.79
C GLN A 113 -1.38 -16.31 -0.46
N ASP A 114 -0.60 -15.49 0.25
CA ASP A 114 -0.93 -14.10 0.48
C ASP A 114 -0.54 -13.26 -0.75
N LEU A 115 -1.39 -12.30 -1.12
CA LEU A 115 -1.16 -11.38 -2.24
C LEU A 115 -1.14 -9.96 -1.69
N THR A 116 -0.02 -9.27 -1.89
CA THR A 116 0.16 -7.89 -1.43
C THR A 116 0.72 -7.00 -2.52
N ALA A 117 0.46 -5.70 -2.42
CA ALA A 117 1.06 -4.68 -3.27
C ALA A 117 1.36 -3.45 -2.42
N HIS A 118 2.36 -2.68 -2.84
CA HIS A 118 2.74 -1.49 -2.09
C HIS A 118 1.62 -0.45 -2.05
N VAL A 119 1.50 0.22 -0.91
CA VAL A 119 0.54 1.29 -0.70
C VAL A 119 1.02 2.57 -1.38
N ASN A 120 0.19 3.13 -2.26
CA ASN A 120 0.36 4.49 -2.75
C ASN A 120 -0.11 5.50 -1.69
N PHE A 121 0.83 5.98 -0.88
CA PHE A 121 0.54 6.93 0.19
C PHE A 121 0.10 8.30 -0.35
N ARG A 122 0.49 8.68 -1.57
CA ARG A 122 -0.02 9.91 -2.19
C ARG A 122 -1.54 9.83 -2.39
N ALA A 123 -2.04 8.67 -2.83
CA ALA A 123 -3.47 8.43 -3.00
C ALA A 123 -4.22 8.44 -1.66
N LEU A 124 -3.65 7.86 -0.60
CA LEU A 124 -4.24 7.93 0.76
C LEU A 124 -4.28 9.36 1.30
N ILE A 125 -3.19 10.11 1.17
CA ILE A 125 -3.09 11.50 1.65
C ILE A 125 -4.15 12.37 0.95
N ASP A 126 -4.27 12.25 -0.36
CA ASP A 126 -5.23 13.00 -1.15
C ASP A 126 -6.68 12.64 -0.78
N ALA A 127 -7.00 11.35 -0.68
CA ALA A 127 -8.33 10.89 -0.28
C ALA A 127 -8.68 11.27 1.17
N GLY A 128 -7.70 11.28 2.07
CA GLY A 128 -7.88 11.75 3.45
C GLY A 128 -8.22 13.23 3.52
N ARG A 129 -7.50 14.07 2.76
CA ARG A 129 -7.79 15.51 2.64
C ARG A 129 -9.19 15.78 2.11
N GLU A 130 -9.61 15.03 1.09
CA GLU A 130 -10.97 15.09 0.54
C GLU A 130 -12.05 14.79 1.61
N ALA A 131 -11.74 13.99 2.62
CA ALA A 131 -12.62 13.67 3.75
C ALA A 131 -12.41 14.56 4.99
N GLY A 132 -11.66 15.65 4.88
CA GLY A 132 -11.44 16.61 5.96
C GLY A 132 -10.29 16.29 6.92
N LEU A 133 -9.48 15.26 6.62
CA LEU A 133 -8.27 14.98 7.41
C LEU A 133 -7.14 15.96 7.05
N GLY A 134 -6.47 16.49 8.07
CA GLY A 134 -5.21 17.21 7.90
C GLY A 134 -4.05 16.24 7.66
N PHE A 135 -3.17 16.56 6.71
CA PHE A 135 -1.92 15.82 6.56
C PHE A 135 -0.90 16.31 7.61
N THR A 136 -0.39 15.38 8.42
CA THR A 136 0.59 15.71 9.47
C THR A 136 2.02 15.48 8.98
N ALA A 137 2.36 14.24 8.59
CA ALA A 137 3.72 13.86 8.19
C ALA A 137 3.72 12.56 7.38
N PHE A 138 4.80 12.35 6.63
CA PHE A 138 5.14 11.10 5.95
C PHE A 138 6.62 10.81 6.20
N THR A 139 6.93 9.63 6.74
CA THR A 139 8.30 9.24 7.10
C THR A 139 8.45 7.72 7.03
N THR A 140 9.68 7.22 7.09
CA THR A 140 9.95 5.79 7.20
C THR A 140 9.61 5.29 8.61
N GLN A 141 9.21 4.01 8.71
CA GLN A 141 8.97 3.36 9.99
C GLN A 141 10.18 3.45 10.92
N GLU A 142 11.39 3.24 10.39
CA GLU A 142 12.65 3.42 11.13
C GLU A 142 12.72 4.79 11.80
N ARG A 143 12.55 5.88 11.04
CA ARG A 143 12.64 7.24 11.57
C ARG A 143 11.56 7.54 12.59
N LEU A 144 10.34 7.03 12.38
CA LEU A 144 9.26 7.16 13.35
C LEU A 144 9.61 6.48 14.67
N LEU A 145 10.05 5.22 14.63
CA LEU A 145 10.42 4.45 15.81
C LEU A 145 11.62 5.04 16.55
N MET A 146 12.63 5.51 15.81
CA MET A 146 13.77 6.21 16.41
C MET A 146 13.33 7.48 17.13
N ALA A 147 12.50 8.32 16.51
CA ALA A 147 12.00 9.53 17.14
C ALA A 147 11.12 9.28 18.39
N LEU A 148 10.44 8.13 18.46
CA LEU A 148 9.65 7.73 19.63
C LEU A 148 10.52 7.19 20.77
N GLY A 149 11.63 6.49 20.46
CA GLY A 149 12.50 5.85 21.46
C GLY A 149 13.70 6.68 21.93
N GLU A 150 14.16 7.66 21.13
CA GLU A 150 15.30 8.52 21.43
C GLU A 150 15.17 9.28 22.78
N PRO A 151 13.99 9.83 23.16
CA PRO A 151 13.86 10.57 24.41
C PRO A 151 14.11 9.74 25.69
N SER A 152 13.96 8.42 25.62
CA SER A 152 14.23 7.53 26.75
C SER A 152 15.47 6.64 26.54
N GLU A 153 16.24 6.82 25.47
CA GLU A 153 17.30 5.90 25.04
C GLU A 153 16.85 4.43 25.01
N PHE A 154 15.56 4.18 24.78
CA PHE A 154 14.92 2.87 24.97
C PHE A 154 15.08 2.27 26.37
N ALA A 155 15.53 3.02 27.38
CA ALA A 155 15.73 2.57 28.76
C ALA A 155 14.44 2.02 29.38
N ASP A 156 13.29 2.57 28.98
CA ASP A 156 11.96 2.07 29.38
C ASP A 156 11.70 0.60 28.97
N LEU A 157 12.45 0.03 28.01
CA LEU A 157 12.33 -1.37 27.58
C LEU A 157 13.18 -2.33 28.43
N TYR A 158 14.15 -1.81 29.17
CA TYR A 158 15.18 -2.59 29.87
C TYR A 158 15.20 -2.35 31.38
N ASP A 159 14.25 -1.57 31.92
CA ASP A 159 14.12 -1.39 33.36
C ASP A 159 13.57 -2.67 34.03
N GLU A 160 14.46 -3.39 34.71
CA GLU A 160 14.16 -4.62 35.46
C GLU A 160 13.13 -4.40 36.59
N GLY A 161 12.92 -3.16 37.03
CA GLY A 161 11.96 -2.78 38.07
C GLY A 161 10.51 -2.61 37.60
N GLN A 162 10.25 -2.64 36.29
CA GLN A 162 8.90 -2.40 35.76
C GLN A 162 7.97 -3.60 35.96
N THR A 163 6.72 -3.30 36.32
CA THR A 163 5.62 -4.26 36.28
C THR A 163 5.28 -4.65 34.84
N GLU A 164 4.67 -5.82 34.63
CA GLU A 164 4.28 -6.26 33.28
C GLU A 164 3.29 -5.29 32.60
N ALA A 165 2.51 -4.53 33.37
CA ALA A 165 1.62 -3.50 32.84
C ALA A 165 2.39 -2.27 32.33
N GLU A 166 3.48 -1.89 33.01
CA GLU A 166 4.38 -0.80 32.58
C GLU A 166 5.19 -1.22 31.37
N LYS A 167 5.69 -2.46 31.33
CA LYS A 167 6.33 -3.03 30.13
C LYS A 167 5.37 -3.11 28.95
N LEU A 168 4.12 -3.49 29.18
CA LEU A 168 3.09 -3.51 28.14
C LEU A 168 2.77 -2.10 27.64
N ALA A 169 2.64 -1.13 28.55
CA ALA A 169 2.41 0.27 28.18
C ALA A 169 3.62 0.88 27.44
N ALA A 170 4.85 0.53 27.81
CA ALA A 170 6.07 0.93 27.11
C ALA A 170 6.15 0.29 25.71
N ARG A 171 5.82 -1.00 25.58
CA ARG A 171 5.73 -1.70 24.29
C ARG A 171 4.62 -1.15 23.39
N LEU A 172 3.55 -0.62 23.95
CA LEU A 172 2.44 0.03 23.22
C LEU A 172 2.73 1.49 22.82
N LYS A 173 3.85 2.07 23.28
CA LYS A 173 4.35 3.38 22.81
C LYS A 173 5.28 3.26 21.59
N LEU A 174 5.59 2.03 21.16
CA LEU A 174 6.21 1.69 19.87
C LEU A 174 5.12 1.42 18.83
#